data_AF-A0A941DPZ8-F1
#
_entry.id   AF-A0A941DPZ8-F1
#
_cell.length_a   1.000
_cell.length_b   1.000
_cell.length_c   1.000
_cell.angle_alpha   90.00
_cell.angle_beta   90.00
_cell.angle_gamma   90.00
#
_symmetry.space_group_name_H-M   'P 1'
#
loop_
_entity.id
_entity.type
_entity.pdbx_description
1 polymer ?
#
loop_
_entity_poly.entity_id
_entity_poly.type
_entity_poly.pdbx_seq_one_letter_code
_entity_poly.pdbx_strand_id
1 'polypeptide(L)'
;MSPVTKPRRFVIADLKWLISDPTNQPSAGLTAFRQALGRDDLFSVYVKFSRSAGCSGAWNKAKIYALAEEMEGRLPPSGEILMITAGSTIVAEARITSDGAEIV
;
A
#
# COMPACT_ATOMS: atom_id res chain seq x y z
N MET A 1 14.69 15.93 -25.63
CA MET A 1 13.40 15.83 -24.91
C MET A 1 13.73 15.49 -23.47
N SER A 2 13.48 16.40 -22.53
CA SER A 2 13.60 16.07 -21.11
C SER A 2 12.52 15.04 -20.76
N PRO A 3 12.82 13.99 -19.98
CA PRO A 3 11.79 13.06 -19.53
C PRO A 3 10.76 13.87 -18.72
N VAL A 4 9.51 13.87 -19.15
CA VAL A 4 8.41 14.43 -18.36
C VAL A 4 8.21 13.49 -17.18
N THR A 5 8.66 13.90 -16.00
CA THR A 5 8.46 13.11 -14.77
C THR A 5 6.97 13.14 -14.42
N LYS A 6 6.25 12.09 -14.80
CA LYS A 6 4.81 11.96 -14.50
C LYS A 6 4.65 11.69 -13.00
N PRO A 7 3.75 12.40 -12.30
CA PRO A 7 3.48 12.12 -10.89
C PRO A 7 2.88 10.72 -10.75
N ARG A 8 3.39 9.94 -9.79
CA ARG A 8 2.86 8.61 -9.43
C ARG A 8 1.77 8.77 -8.38
N ARG A 9 0.65 8.07 -8.59
CA ARG A 9 -0.44 8.03 -7.61
C ARG A 9 -0.11 7.10 -6.46
N PHE A 10 -0.57 7.46 -5.27
CA PHE A 10 -0.48 6.63 -4.08
C PHE A 10 -1.70 6.82 -3.19
N VAL A 11 -1.88 5.89 -2.27
CA VAL A 11 -2.84 5.97 -1.18
C VAL A 11 -2.13 5.90 0.16
N ILE A 12 -2.63 6.64 1.15
CA ILE A 12 -2.18 6.57 2.54
C ILE A 12 -3.11 5.62 3.27
N ALA A 13 -2.54 4.68 4.01
CA ALA A 13 -3.30 3.69 4.75
C ALA A 13 -2.83 3.56 6.20
N ASP A 14 -3.79 3.30 7.09
CA ASP A 14 -3.51 2.75 8.41
C ASP A 14 -3.48 1.22 8.32
N LEU A 15 -2.42 0.62 8.86
CA LEU A 15 -2.15 -0.82 8.77
C LEU A 15 -2.54 -1.54 10.05
N LYS A 16 -3.29 -2.63 9.90
CA LYS A 16 -3.50 -3.64 10.93
C LYS A 16 -2.83 -4.94 10.48
N TRP A 17 -1.73 -5.30 11.15
CA TRP A 17 -1.01 -6.53 10.87
C TRP A 17 -1.83 -7.75 11.30
N LEU A 18 -1.91 -8.74 10.42
CA LEU A 18 -2.56 -10.02 10.67
C LEU A 18 -1.55 -11.14 10.98
N ILE A 19 -0.28 -10.78 11.06
CA ILE A 19 0.84 -11.66 11.41
C ILE A 19 1.55 -11.11 12.64
N SER A 20 2.21 -12.00 13.38
CA SER A 20 2.89 -11.65 14.64
C SER A 20 4.13 -10.78 14.41
N ASP A 21 4.89 -11.06 13.34
CA ASP A 21 6.15 -10.39 13.03
C ASP A 21 6.06 -9.64 11.69
N PRO A 22 5.66 -8.35 11.71
CA PRO A 22 5.66 -7.53 10.50
C PRO A 22 7.09 -7.24 10.01
N THR A 23 7.21 -6.76 8.77
CA THR A 23 8.51 -6.43 8.17
C THR A 23 9.28 -5.38 8.99
N ASN A 24 10.58 -5.59 9.15
CA ASN A 24 11.48 -4.59 9.74
C ASN A 24 12.03 -3.59 8.70
N GLN A 25 11.76 -3.82 7.41
CA GLN A 25 12.21 -2.92 6.36
C GLN A 25 11.27 -1.72 6.22
N PRO A 26 11.80 -0.51 5.94
CA PRO A 26 10.99 0.70 5.77
C PRO A 26 10.16 0.71 4.49
N SER A 27 10.43 -0.22 3.56
CA SER A 27 9.62 -0.43 2.37
C SER A 27 9.67 -1.88 1.90
N ALA A 28 8.69 -2.29 1.09
CA ALA A 28 8.66 -3.62 0.49
C ALA A 28 7.86 -3.63 -0.83
N GLY A 29 8.27 -4.48 -1.76
CA GLY A 29 7.44 -4.91 -2.88
C GLY A 29 6.52 -6.03 -2.43
N LEU A 30 5.22 -5.84 -2.57
CA LEU A 30 4.18 -6.76 -2.10
C LEU A 30 3.09 -6.91 -3.17
N THR A 31 2.08 -7.71 -2.87
CA THR A 31 0.84 -7.75 -3.65
C THR A 31 -0.30 -7.24 -2.79
N ALA A 32 -1.37 -6.79 -3.41
CA ALA A 32 -2.58 -6.41 -2.73
C ALA A 32 -3.80 -6.65 -3.60
N PHE A 33 -4.97 -6.73 -2.98
CA PHE A 33 -6.26 -6.74 -3.66
C PHE A 33 -7.29 -5.93 -2.89
N ARG A 34 -8.28 -5.36 -3.58
CA ARG A 34 -9.40 -4.67 -2.92
C ARG A 34 -10.27 -5.67 -2.20
N GLN A 35 -10.52 -5.46 -0.90
CA GLN A 35 -11.30 -6.40 -0.09
C GLN A 35 -12.67 -6.72 -0.72
N ALA A 36 -13.33 -5.70 -1.30
CA ALA A 36 -14.63 -5.83 -1.94
C ALA A 36 -14.63 -6.69 -3.21
N LEU A 37 -13.49 -6.83 -3.89
CA LEU A 37 -13.36 -7.61 -5.13
C LEU A 37 -12.67 -8.96 -4.92
N GLY A 38 -12.03 -9.17 -3.77
CA GLY A 38 -11.35 -10.41 -3.45
C GLY A 38 -10.07 -10.63 -4.26
N ARG A 39 -9.54 -11.85 -4.18
CA ARG A 39 -8.21 -12.21 -4.72
C ARG A 39 -8.10 -12.13 -6.24
N ASP A 40 -9.21 -12.11 -6.97
CA ASP A 40 -9.20 -11.96 -8.43
C ASP A 40 -8.73 -10.57 -8.87
N ASP A 41 -8.77 -9.59 -7.95
CA ASP A 41 -8.23 -8.25 -8.15
C ASP A 41 -6.81 -8.09 -7.61
N LEU A 42 -5.99 -9.15 -7.61
CA LEU A 42 -4.60 -9.07 -7.15
C LEU A 42 -3.74 -8.21 -8.09
N PHE A 43 -2.97 -7.28 -7.53
CA PHE A 43 -1.98 -6.48 -8.24
C PHE A 43 -0.73 -6.25 -7.40
N SER A 44 0.38 -5.92 -8.08
CA SER A 44 1.65 -5.64 -7.43
C SER A 44 1.68 -4.21 -6.89
N VAL A 45 2.15 -4.05 -5.66
CA VAL A 45 2.27 -2.77 -4.97
C VAL A 45 3.67 -2.57 -4.42
N TYR A 46 4.09 -1.31 -4.37
CA TYR A 46 5.23 -0.89 -3.58
C TYR A 46 4.71 -0.17 -2.34
N VAL A 47 5.16 -0.60 -1.16
CA VAL A 47 4.69 -0.06 0.11
C VAL A 47 5.85 0.64 0.81
N LYS A 48 5.68 1.93 1.12
CA LYS A 48 6.58 2.69 1.99
C LYS A 48 5.93 2.80 3.37
N PHE A 49 6.53 2.16 4.35
CA PHE A 49 6.04 2.13 5.71
C PHE A 49 6.47 3.38 6.49
N SER A 50 5.59 3.85 7.37
CA SER A 50 5.89 4.90 8.33
C SER A 50 5.32 4.56 9.71
N ARG A 51 5.93 5.14 10.73
CA ARG A 51 5.44 5.06 12.10
C ARG A 51 4.60 6.28 12.39
N SER A 52 3.54 6.12 13.18
CA SER A 52 2.86 7.27 13.77
C SER A 52 3.81 8.00 14.73
N ALA A 53 3.75 9.33 14.73
CA ALA A 53 4.58 10.16 15.60
C ALA A 53 4.37 9.76 17.07
N GLY A 54 5.46 9.55 17.80
CA GLY A 54 5.42 9.14 19.21
C GLY A 54 5.23 7.64 19.45
N CYS A 55 5.07 6.81 18.41
CA CYS A 55 5.01 5.35 18.57
C CYS A 55 6.40 4.71 18.41
N SER A 56 6.92 4.14 19.49
CA SER A 56 8.04 3.20 19.45
C SER A 56 7.48 1.78 19.19
N GLY A 57 7.27 1.41 17.92
CA GLY A 57 6.66 0.11 17.60
C GLY A 57 6.47 -0.18 16.11
N ALA A 58 5.50 -1.06 15.82
CA ALA A 58 5.19 -1.58 14.49
C ALA A 58 4.81 -0.48 13.50
N TRP A 59 5.18 -0.68 12.24
CA TRP A 59 4.80 0.16 11.11
C TRP A 59 3.28 0.17 10.94
N ASN A 60 2.61 1.21 11.42
CA ASN A 60 1.14 1.26 11.43
C ASN A 60 0.57 2.20 10.37
N LYS A 61 1.42 2.86 9.59
CA LYS A 61 1.03 3.69 8.44
C LYS A 61 1.83 3.30 7.21
N ALA A 62 1.25 3.52 6.04
CA ALA A 62 1.95 3.33 4.78
C ALA A 62 1.48 4.28 3.69
N LYS A 63 2.41 4.62 2.78
CA LYS A 63 2.08 5.04 1.42
C LYS A 63 2.17 3.83 0.51
N ILE A 64 1.10 3.55 -0.23
CA ILE A 64 1.00 2.40 -1.12
C ILE A 64 0.89 2.91 -2.55
N TYR A 65 1.77 2.40 -3.41
CA TYR A 65 1.84 2.73 -4.84
C TYR A 65 1.52 1.48 -5.64
N ALA A 66 0.81 1.62 -6.75
CA ALA A 66 0.77 0.56 -7.75
C ALA A 66 2.15 0.44 -8.40
N LEU A 67 2.65 -0.79 -8.58
CA LEU A 67 3.97 -0.99 -9.17
C LEU A 67 3.97 -0.64 -10.66
N ALA A 68 2.91 -1.02 -11.37
CA ALA A 68 2.67 -0.70 -12.77
C ALA A 68 1.69 0.48 -12.90
N GLU A 69 1.94 1.38 -13.85
CA GLU A 69 1.18 2.63 -14.02
C GLU A 69 -0.27 2.35 -14.43
N GLU A 70 -0.49 1.37 -15.29
CA GLU A 70 -1.82 0.93 -15.70
C GLU A 70 -2.66 0.36 -14.54
N MET A 71 -2.02 -0.01 -13.42
CA MET A 71 -2.68 -0.53 -12.22
C MET A 71 -2.99 0.58 -11.20
N GLU A 72 -2.61 1.84 -11.44
CA GLU A 72 -2.93 2.94 -10.52
C GLU A 72 -4.44 3.09 -10.31
N GLY A 73 -5.26 2.78 -11.31
CA GLY A 73 -6.72 2.78 -11.21
C GLY A 73 -7.30 1.71 -10.28
N ARG A 74 -6.48 0.77 -9.79
CA ARG A 74 -6.88 -0.25 -8.80
C ARG A 74 -6.63 0.19 -7.36
N LEU A 75 -5.89 1.28 -7.13
CA LEU A 75 -5.76 1.85 -5.80
C LEU A 75 -7.15 2.35 -5.35
N PRO A 76 -7.69 1.83 -4.24
CA PRO A 76 -9.04 2.17 -3.84
C PRO A 76 -9.09 3.54 -3.16
N PRO A 77 -10.27 4.18 -3.17
CA PRO A 77 -10.49 5.47 -2.51
C PRO A 77 -10.41 5.37 -0.99
N SER A 78 -10.43 6.54 -0.32
CA SER A 78 -10.51 6.63 1.13
C SER A 78 -11.74 5.92 1.69
N GLY A 79 -11.57 5.25 2.84
CA GLY A 79 -12.59 4.45 3.51
C GLY A 79 -12.60 2.97 3.12
N GLU A 80 -12.00 2.61 1.97
CA GLU A 80 -11.90 1.22 1.53
C GLU A 80 -10.70 0.48 2.15
N ILE A 81 -10.69 -0.84 2.00
CA ILE A 81 -9.67 -1.74 2.55
C ILE A 81 -8.91 -2.42 1.41
N LEU A 82 -7.60 -2.26 1.41
CA LEU A 82 -6.67 -3.12 0.67
C LEU A 82 -6.22 -4.26 1.57
N MET A 83 -6.29 -5.48 1.06
CA MET A 83 -5.68 -6.64 1.70
C MET A 83 -4.26 -6.78 1.15
N ILE A 84 -3.24 -6.62 2.00
CA ILE A 84 -1.85 -6.75 1.60
C ILE A 84 -1.42 -8.21 1.75
N THR A 85 -0.73 -8.74 0.73
CA THR A 85 -0.28 -10.12 0.66
C THR A 85 1.23 -10.23 0.39
N ALA A 86 1.85 -11.24 1.01
CA ALA A 86 3.20 -11.71 0.71
C ALA A 86 3.11 -13.16 0.22
N GLY A 87 3.25 -13.37 -1.09
CA GLY A 87 2.87 -14.63 -1.72
C GLY A 87 1.36 -14.89 -1.56
N SER A 88 0.99 -16.07 -1.06
CA SER A 88 -0.41 -16.47 -0.84
C SER A 88 -1.01 -16.01 0.49
N THR A 89 -0.19 -15.43 1.37
CA THR A 89 -0.57 -15.10 2.76
C THR A 89 -0.97 -13.64 2.86
N ILE A 90 -2.13 -13.39 3.49
CA ILE A 90 -2.57 -12.03 3.83
C ILE A 90 -1.81 -11.60 5.09
N VAL A 91 -1.06 -10.51 4.99
CA VAL A 91 -0.18 -10.02 6.07
C VAL A 91 -0.72 -8.79 6.78
N ALA A 92 -1.55 -7.98 6.11
CA ALA A 92 -2.16 -6.79 6.72
C ALA A 92 -3.48 -6.40 6.05
N GLU A 93 -4.35 -5.78 6.85
CA GLU A 93 -5.47 -4.95 6.38
C GLU A 93 -4.98 -3.49 6.32
N ALA A 94 -5.08 -2.87 5.16
CA ALA A 94 -4.70 -1.49 4.92
C ALA A 94 -5.96 -0.66 4.67
N ARG A 95 -6.41 0.07 5.68
CA ARG A 95 -7.56 0.97 5.58
C ARG A 95 -7.10 2.28 4.98
N ILE A 96 -7.64 2.64 3.81
CA ILE A 96 -7.24 3.86 3.14
C ILE A 96 -7.82 5.07 3.86
N THR A 97 -6.97 6.04 4.15
CA THR A 97 -7.33 7.29 4.84
C THR A 97 -7.35 8.48 3.88
N SER A 98 -6.48 8.49 2.87
CA SER A 98 -6.48 9.51 1.82
C SER A 98 -5.72 9.04 0.57
N ASP A 99 -5.88 9.74 -0.53
CA ASP A 99 -5.09 9.59 -1.75
C ASP A 99 -4.11 10.76 -1.95
N GLY A 100 -3.16 10.60 -2.87
CA GLY A 100 -2.20 11.62 -3.22
C GLY A 100 -1.44 11.30 -4.50
N ALA A 101 -0.64 12.26 -4.96
CA ALA A 101 0.26 12.10 -6.09
C ALA A 101 1.58 12.83 -5.82
N GLU A 102 2.71 12.22 -6.17
CA GLU A 102 4.03 12.83 -6.01
C GLU A 102 4.93 12.50 -7.21
N ILE A 103 5.89 13.39 -7.49
CA ILE A 103 6.93 13.13 -8.48
C ILE A 103 7.96 12.23 -7.79
N VAL A 104 8.09 10.98 -8.26
CA VAL A 104 8.96 9.94 -7.68
C VAL A 104 10.23 9.79 -8.51
#